data_AF-A0A3D4UZJ2-F1
#
_entry.id   AF-A0A3D4UZJ2-F1
#
_cell.length_a   1.000
_cell.length_b   1.000
_cell.length_c   1.000
_cell.angle_alpha   90.00
_cell.angle_beta   90.00
_cell.angle_gamma   90.00
#
_symmetry.space_group_name_H-M   'P 1'
#
loop_
_entity.id
_entity.type
_entity.pdbx_description
1 polymer ?
#
loop_
_entity_poly.entity_id
_entity_poly.type
_entity_poly.pdbx_seq_one_letter_code
_entity_poly.pdbx_strand_id
1 'polypeptide(L)'
;MSKSKVKNKIELKSNLIEIVVDATETEFEVQLQSDDAGTHFMIYLPESGREKFNIKEFRKVVRDTLGRVRVLLCFVPDGYIENCIRAR
;
A
#
# COMPACT_ATOMS: atom_id res chain seq x y z
N MET A 1 -22.78 0.58 10.68
CA MET A 1 -21.36 0.96 10.78
C MET A 1 -21.24 2.48 10.81
N SER A 2 -20.49 3.05 11.77
CA SER A 2 -20.37 4.51 11.95
C SER A 2 -19.68 5.18 10.75
N LYS A 3 -20.31 6.22 10.19
CA LYS A 3 -19.80 7.03 9.05
C LYS A 3 -18.39 7.59 9.30
N SER A 4 -18.01 7.78 10.57
CA SER A 4 -16.69 8.29 10.97
C SER A 4 -15.54 7.29 10.70
N LYS A 5 -15.79 5.98 10.88
CA LYS A 5 -14.75 4.95 10.64
C LYS A 5 -14.46 4.75 9.15
N VAL A 6 -15.45 4.97 8.28
CA VAL A 6 -15.29 4.85 6.83
C VAL A 6 -14.51 6.03 6.27
N LYS A 7 -14.82 7.25 6.72
CA LYS A 7 -14.10 8.47 6.32
C LYS A 7 -12.60 8.38 6.60
N ASN A 8 -12.24 7.92 7.80
CA ASN A 8 -10.84 7.72 8.20
C ASN A 8 -10.11 6.71 7.31
N LYS A 9 -10.76 5.60 6.93
CA LYS A 9 -10.13 4.59 6.05
C LYS A 9 -9.86 5.09 4.63
N ILE A 10 -10.75 5.92 4.09
CA ILE A 10 -10.58 6.51 2.76
C ILE A 10 -9.40 7.48 2.78
N GLU A 11 -9.34 8.36 3.78
CA GLU A 11 -8.25 9.33 3.95
C GLU A 11 -6.89 8.63 4.14
N LEU A 12 -6.83 7.60 4.99
CA LEU A 12 -5.62 6.80 5.15
C LEU A 12 -5.19 6.10 3.85
N LYS A 13 -6.14 5.61 3.04
CA LYS A 13 -5.83 5.00 1.74
C LYS A 13 -5.27 6.04 0.77
N SER A 14 -5.88 7.21 0.68
CA SER A 14 -5.42 8.30 -0.20
C SER A 14 -4.01 8.75 0.17
N ASN A 15 -3.75 9.03 1.44
CA ASN A 15 -2.42 9.42 1.91
C ASN A 15 -1.38 8.31 1.64
N LEU A 16 -1.75 7.04 1.80
CA LEU A 16 -0.84 5.93 1.50
C LEU A 16 -0.52 5.85 0.00
N ILE A 17 -1.51 6.08 -0.87
CA ILE A 17 -1.31 6.11 -2.32
C ILE A 17 -0.32 7.23 -2.68
N GLU A 18 -0.47 8.42 -2.14
CA GLU A 18 0.45 9.54 -2.38
C GLU A 18 1.89 9.18 -1.99
N ILE A 19 2.08 8.58 -0.81
CA ILE A 19 3.41 8.13 -0.36
C ILE A 19 4.00 7.06 -1.29
N VAL A 20 3.18 6.18 -1.85
CA VAL A 20 3.64 5.13 -2.78
C VAL A 20 4.01 5.73 -4.13
N VAL A 21 3.23 6.68 -4.65
CA VAL A 21 3.53 7.40 -5.89
C VAL A 21 4.87 8.12 -5.79
N ASP A 22 5.15 8.77 -4.66
CA ASP A 22 6.43 9.47 -4.45
C ASP A 22 7.61 8.49 -4.32
N ALA A 23 7.35 7.24 -3.92
CA ALA A 23 8.37 6.24 -3.66
C ALA A 23 8.65 5.29 -4.83
N THR A 24 7.79 5.25 -5.85
CA THR A 24 7.98 4.36 -7.01
C THR A 24 7.60 5.00 -8.34
N GLU A 25 8.39 4.73 -9.37
CA GLU A 25 8.10 5.11 -10.76
C GLU A 25 7.36 4.00 -11.53
N THR A 26 7.06 2.87 -10.88
CA THR A 26 6.44 1.71 -11.50
C THR A 26 4.94 1.65 -11.22
N GLU A 27 4.25 0.72 -11.88
CA GLU A 27 2.91 0.34 -11.48
C GLU A 27 2.87 -0.13 -10.00
N PHE A 28 1.73 0.08 -9.36
CA PHE A 28 1.46 -0.39 -8.00
C PHE A 28 -0.04 -0.57 -7.78
N GLU A 29 -0.40 -1.28 -6.72
CA GLU A 29 -1.79 -1.39 -6.27
C GLU A 29 -1.88 -1.36 -4.74
N VAL A 30 -2.91 -0.70 -4.21
CA VAL A 30 -3.15 -0.59 -2.76
C VAL A 30 -4.53 -1.14 -2.43
N GLN A 31 -4.55 -2.23 -1.66
CA GLN A 31 -5.77 -2.88 -1.21
C GLN A 31 -5.93 -2.80 0.31
N LEU A 32 -7.18 -2.75 0.76
CA LEU A 32 -7.52 -2.94 2.17
C LEU A 32 -7.85 -4.41 2.38
N GLN A 33 -7.06 -5.10 3.19
CA GLN A 33 -7.27 -6.51 3.51
C GLN A 33 -7.46 -6.70 5.02
N SER A 34 -7.84 -7.90 5.44
CA SER A 34 -8.01 -8.24 6.86
C SER A 34 -7.54 -9.68 7.09
N ASP A 35 -6.80 -9.87 8.16
CA ASP A 35 -6.36 -11.18 8.67
C ASP A 35 -6.78 -11.33 10.14
N ASP A 36 -6.34 -12.41 10.79
CA ASP A 36 -6.64 -12.69 12.20
C ASP A 36 -6.11 -11.60 13.17
N ALA A 37 -5.12 -10.82 12.74
CA ALA A 37 -4.56 -9.70 13.50
C ALA A 37 -5.20 -8.34 13.13
N GLY A 38 -6.24 -8.35 12.28
CA GLY A 38 -7.07 -7.20 11.94
C GLY A 38 -6.87 -6.64 10.54
N THR A 39 -7.46 -5.46 10.30
CA THR A 39 -7.41 -4.79 8.99
C THR A 39 -6.05 -4.13 8.75
N HIS A 40 -5.51 -4.29 7.54
CA HIS A 40 -4.25 -3.71 7.11
C HIS A 40 -4.33 -3.26 5.64
N PHE A 41 -3.43 -2.36 5.24
CA PHE A 41 -3.22 -2.04 3.83
C PHE A 41 -2.16 -2.97 3.25
N MET A 42 -2.44 -3.55 2.09
CA MET A 42 -1.50 -4.33 1.29
C MET A 42 -1.09 -3.51 0.08
N ILE A 43 0.21 -3.35 -0.13
CA ILE A 43 0.80 -2.64 -1.25
C ILE A 43 1.50 -3.68 -2.11
N TYR A 44 1.14 -3.71 -3.39
CA TYR A 44 1.77 -4.55 -4.39
C TYR A 44 2.64 -3.69 -5.29
N LEU A 45 3.91 -4.09 -5.42
CA LEU A 45 4.89 -3.49 -6.32
C LEU A 45 5.50 -4.58 -7.21
N PRO A 46 5.82 -4.30 -8.48
CA PRO A 46 6.54 -5.23 -9.33
C PRO A 46 7.96 -5.49 -8.80
N GLU A 47 8.46 -6.71 -8.97
CA GLU A 47 9.81 -7.11 -8.57
C GLU A 47 10.89 -6.29 -9.28
N SER A 48 10.66 -5.88 -10.53
CA SER A 48 11.56 -4.98 -11.27
C SER A 48 11.82 -3.64 -10.56
N GLY A 49 10.88 -3.15 -9.74
CA GLY A 49 11.04 -1.93 -8.95
C GLY A 49 11.82 -2.13 -7.64
N ARG A 50 12.05 -3.38 -7.21
CA ARG A 50 12.55 -3.70 -5.87
C ARG A 50 13.94 -3.13 -5.57
N GLU A 51 14.86 -3.21 -6.54
CA GLU A 51 16.24 -2.76 -6.33
C GLU A 51 16.35 -1.24 -6.13
N LYS A 52 15.42 -0.49 -6.72
CA LYS A 52 15.38 0.98 -6.65
C LYS A 52 14.53 1.51 -5.49
N PHE A 53 13.71 0.64 -4.87
CA PHE A 53 12.77 1.05 -3.84
C PHE A 53 13.44 1.17 -2.46
N ASN A 54 13.49 2.39 -1.91
CA ASN A 54 14.05 2.64 -0.58
C ASN A 54 13.08 2.23 0.54
N ILE A 55 13.06 0.94 0.90
CA ILE A 55 12.17 0.38 1.93
C ILE A 55 12.33 1.08 3.29
N LYS A 56 13.55 1.50 3.66
CA LYS A 56 13.80 2.12 4.97
C LYS A 56 13.17 3.50 5.06
N GLU A 57 13.36 4.30 4.03
CA GLU A 57 12.77 5.64 3.92
C GLU A 57 11.24 5.55 3.81
N PHE A 58 10.74 4.66 2.96
CA PHE A 58 9.31 4.41 2.83
C PHE A 58 8.65 4.07 4.17
N ARG A 59 9.24 3.14 4.93
CA ARG A 59 8.75 2.77 6.27
C ARG A 59 8.74 3.95 7.24
N LYS A 60 9.71 4.84 7.15
CA LYS A 60 9.79 6.05 7.99
C LYS A 60 8.65 7.01 7.63
N VAL A 61 8.50 7.35 6.35
CA VAL A 61 7.44 8.26 5.86
C VAL A 61 6.06 7.72 6.20
N VAL A 62 5.80 6.42 5.96
CA VAL A 62 4.52 5.79 6.31
C VAL A 62 4.21 5.92 7.80
N ARG A 63 5.18 5.66 8.68
CA ARG A 63 4.99 5.77 10.12
C ARG A 63 4.75 7.23 10.54
N ASP A 64 5.50 8.17 9.98
CA ASP A 64 5.42 9.58 10.34
C ASP A 64 4.08 10.20 9.87
N THR A 65 3.57 9.79 8.71
CA THR A 65 2.33 10.32 8.12
C THR A 65 1.07 9.59 8.60
N LEU A 66 1.09 8.26 8.69
CA LEU A 66 -0.11 7.45 9.00
C LEU A 66 -0.13 6.91 10.44
N GLY A 67 0.95 7.10 11.20
CA GLY A 67 1.05 6.62 12.57
C GLY A 67 1.14 5.09 12.67
N ARG A 68 0.30 4.48 13.52
CA ARG A 68 0.34 3.03 13.82
C ARG A 68 -0.54 2.19 12.86
N VAL A 69 -0.74 2.64 11.63
CA VAL A 69 -1.47 1.87 10.61
C VAL A 69 -0.62 0.69 10.16
N ARG A 70 -1.24 -0.49 10.07
CA ARG A 70 -0.57 -1.71 9.60
C ARG A 70 -0.55 -1.71 8.07
N VAL A 71 0.65 -1.65 7.51
CA VAL A 71 0.92 -1.65 6.07
C VAL A 71 1.87 -2.81 5.77
N LEU A 72 1.50 -3.64 4.80
CA LEU A 72 2.30 -4.73 4.27
C LEU A 72 2.72 -4.39 2.84
N LEU A 73 3.98 -4.66 2.53
CA LEU A 73 4.57 -4.43 1.21
C LEU A 73 4.92 -5.79 0.59
N CYS A 74 4.42 -6.04 -0.61
CA CYS A 74 4.63 -7.27 -1.36
C CYS A 74 5.23 -6.93 -2.72
N PHE A 75 6.41 -7.48 -3.00
CA PHE A 75 6.96 -7.47 -4.35
C PHE A 75 6.42 -8.69 -5.10
N VAL A 76 5.80 -8.46 -6.24
CA VAL A 76 5.13 -9.47 -7.07
C VAL A 76 5.77 -9.53 -8.45
N PRO A 77 5.68 -10.66 -9.18
CA PRO A 77 6.19 -10.75 -10.54
C PRO A 77 5.64 -9.63 -11.43
N ASP A 78 6.44 -9.15 -12.37
CA ASP A 78 6.02 -8.13 -13.33
C ASP A 78 4.74 -8.56 -14.07
N GLY A 79 3.78 -7.64 -14.24
CA GLY A 79 2.48 -7.92 -14.84
C GLY A 79 1.48 -8.65 -13.93
N TYR A 80 1.86 -9.06 -12.71
CA TYR A 80 0.90 -9.65 -11.76
C TYR A 80 -0.21 -8.67 -11.36
N ILE A 81 0.13 -7.39 -11.19
CA ILE A 81 -0.82 -6.35 -10.79
C ILE A 81 -1.94 -6.21 -11.83
N GLU A 82 -1.57 -6.04 -13.10
CA GLU A 82 -2.52 -5.97 -14.22
C GLU A 82 -3.33 -7.26 -14.36
N ASN A 83 -2.67 -8.42 -14.40
CA ASN A 83 -3.30 -9.68 -14.76
C ASN A 83 -4.10 -10.35 -13.64
N CYS A 84 -3.75 -10.12 -12.37
CA CYS A 84 -4.33 -10.86 -11.24
C CYS A 84 -5.06 -9.97 -10.24
N ILE A 85 -4.63 -8.71 -10.08
CA ILE A 85 -5.20 -7.81 -9.09
C ILE A 85 -6.29 -6.92 -9.72
N ARG A 86 -5.99 -6.29 -10.86
CA ARG A 86 -6.90 -5.36 -11.55
C ARG A 86 -7.89 -6.06 -12.50
N ALA A 87 -7.62 -7.30 -12.89
CA ALA A 87 -8.54 -8.10 -13.69
C ALA A 87 -9.79 -8.60 -12.91
N ARG A 88 -9.90 -8.28 -11.61
CA ARG A 88 -10.99 -8.67 -10.72
C ARG A 88 -11.97 -7.51 -10.49
#